data_AF-A0A6B1FBD3-F1
#
_entry.id   AF-A0A6B1FBD3-F1
#
_cell.length_a   1.000
_cell.length_b   1.000
_cell.length_c   1.000
_cell.angle_alpha   90.00
_cell.angle_beta   90.00
_cell.angle_gamma   90.00
#
_symmetry.space_group_name_H-M   'P 1'
#
loop_
_entity.id
_entity.type
_entity.pdbx_description
1 polymer ?
#
loop_
_entity_poly.entity_id
_entity_poly.type
_entity_poly.pdbx_seq_one_letter_code
_entity_poly.pdbx_strand_id
1 'polypeptide(L)'
;MTGKGVYLAPGPSGAHNWHPMAWSPRTGLVYIPATNNNYYFEKTEDFEYRAGRWNTGTTSGSERPERPALKGPRNVLLAWDPAGNREVWRVPADQGHGGTMATGGDLLFWGTGDRLAALDARTGEELWSAEVGADPASPVTYEVNGRQYVSVAAGLSSSGSPRVWTFALDADAPRDGQDLTTAAPEDVGLSSEVLARIAPTMRDFIGNDRTAGIMTLVARRGEIVHWNAEGWRVLDEDPLKPNDIFRIFSMTKPVTSVAAMMLVEEGRLSLDDPLSGVLPAFADVRVYDDGELRAPARPILIRDLLTHTSGLTYGLFGNTPVDSLYRASLGALDAAGEADLEKRTDVIASLPLATDPGERWIYSMSTDVLGRVVEVASGETLDEFFQRRIFGPLGMTDTGFHVAADKVDRLTRLYYRTRDGLFAPPAPQGDRYT
;
A
#
# COMPACT_ATOMS: atom_id res chain seq x y z
N MET A 1 -55.13 -7.34 -18.46
CA MET A 1 -55.16 -8.01 -17.14
C MET A 1 -56.62 -8.22 -16.76
N THR A 2 -56.98 -9.40 -16.29
CA THR A 2 -58.34 -9.93 -16.13
C THR A 2 -59.14 -9.38 -14.92
N GLY A 3 -58.73 -8.23 -14.36
CA GLY A 3 -59.31 -7.67 -13.12
C GLY A 3 -58.96 -8.46 -11.85
N LYS A 4 -58.82 -9.78 -11.95
CA LYS A 4 -58.43 -10.67 -10.85
C LYS A 4 -56.94 -10.51 -10.54
N GLY A 5 -56.59 -10.22 -9.29
CA GLY A 5 -55.20 -10.09 -8.86
C GLY A 5 -54.43 -11.41 -8.83
N VAL A 6 -53.10 -11.31 -8.75
CA VAL A 6 -52.16 -12.43 -8.85
C VAL A 6 -50.99 -12.27 -7.88
N TYR A 7 -50.47 -13.37 -7.34
CA TYR A 7 -49.19 -13.38 -6.64
C TYR A 7 -48.02 -13.42 -7.64
N LEU A 8 -47.11 -12.46 -7.56
CA LEU A 8 -45.85 -12.46 -8.29
C LEU A 8 -44.72 -12.95 -7.38
N ALA A 9 -43.83 -13.80 -7.91
CA ALA A 9 -42.64 -14.31 -7.24
C ALA A 9 -41.45 -14.30 -8.23
N PRO A 10 -40.32 -13.64 -7.90
CA PRO A 10 -40.14 -12.76 -6.76
C PRO A 10 -41.09 -11.55 -6.82
N GLY A 11 -41.57 -11.11 -5.66
CA GLY A 11 -42.32 -9.86 -5.55
C GLY A 11 -41.43 -8.64 -5.73
N PRO A 12 -41.97 -7.41 -5.68
CA PRO A 12 -41.23 -6.16 -5.90
C PRO A 12 -40.10 -5.93 -4.91
N SER A 13 -40.26 -6.42 -3.67
CA SER A 13 -39.25 -6.39 -2.62
C SER A 13 -38.37 -7.66 -2.63
N GLY A 14 -38.50 -8.53 -3.64
CA GLY A 14 -37.78 -9.79 -3.76
C GLY A 14 -36.62 -9.69 -4.75
N ALA A 15 -35.98 -10.84 -5.00
CA ALA A 15 -34.68 -10.94 -5.69
C ALA A 15 -33.63 -10.05 -5.01
N HIS A 16 -32.64 -9.59 -5.78
CA HIS A 16 -31.77 -8.51 -5.35
C HIS A 16 -32.51 -7.18 -5.43
N ASN A 17 -32.40 -6.36 -4.39
CA ASN A 17 -33.09 -5.07 -4.31
C ASN A 17 -32.19 -4.04 -3.58
N TRP A 18 -32.70 -3.40 -2.54
CA TRP A 18 -32.08 -2.22 -1.90
C TRP A 18 -30.69 -2.49 -1.28
N HIS A 19 -30.44 -3.71 -0.82
CA HIS A 19 -29.22 -4.05 -0.10
C HIS A 19 -27.99 -4.00 -1.02
N PRO A 20 -26.95 -3.20 -0.70
CA PRO A 20 -25.74 -3.16 -1.51
C PRO A 20 -25.08 -4.53 -1.67
N MET A 21 -24.61 -4.81 -2.88
CA MET A 21 -23.79 -5.99 -3.19
C MET A 21 -22.31 -5.61 -3.27
N ALA A 22 -21.43 -6.58 -3.08
CA ALA A 22 -19.98 -6.42 -3.18
C ALA A 22 -19.43 -7.17 -4.40
N TRP A 23 -18.34 -6.66 -4.98
CA TRP A 23 -17.56 -7.34 -6.00
C TRP A 23 -16.12 -7.51 -5.52
N SER A 24 -15.50 -8.66 -5.81
CA SER A 24 -14.09 -8.88 -5.53
C SER A 24 -13.26 -8.99 -6.82
N PRO A 25 -12.26 -8.13 -7.03
CA PRO A 25 -11.33 -8.24 -8.17
C PRO A 25 -10.51 -9.53 -8.14
N ARG A 26 -10.29 -10.13 -6.96
CA ARG A 26 -9.47 -11.33 -6.81
C ARG A 26 -10.21 -12.60 -7.21
N THR A 27 -11.46 -12.74 -6.79
CA THR A 27 -12.29 -13.91 -7.13
C THR A 27 -13.03 -13.72 -8.46
N GLY A 28 -13.24 -12.47 -8.89
CA GLY A 28 -14.07 -12.13 -10.04
C GLY A 28 -15.58 -12.24 -9.76
N LEU A 29 -15.99 -12.51 -8.52
CA LEU A 29 -17.38 -12.78 -8.15
C LEU A 29 -18.12 -11.53 -7.63
N VAL A 30 -19.44 -11.51 -7.81
CA VAL A 30 -20.37 -10.56 -7.22
C VAL A 30 -21.19 -11.25 -6.13
N TYR A 31 -21.26 -10.67 -4.94
CA TYR A 31 -21.94 -11.23 -3.77
C TYR A 31 -23.26 -10.51 -3.52
N ILE A 32 -24.35 -11.16 -3.87
CA ILE A 32 -25.67 -10.55 -4.02
C ILE A 32 -26.59 -11.03 -2.89
N PRO A 33 -26.96 -10.15 -1.94
CA PRO A 33 -28.05 -10.45 -1.02
C PRO A 33 -29.36 -10.46 -1.81
N ALA A 34 -30.14 -11.52 -1.67
CA ALA A 34 -31.42 -11.66 -2.34
C ALA A 34 -32.49 -12.22 -1.39
N THR A 35 -33.72 -11.74 -1.59
CA THR A 35 -34.89 -12.20 -0.83
C THR A 35 -35.88 -12.88 -1.76
N ASN A 36 -36.23 -14.12 -1.46
CA ASN A 36 -37.34 -14.80 -2.06
C ASN A 36 -38.63 -14.40 -1.34
N ASN A 37 -39.56 -13.80 -2.06
CA ASN A 37 -40.88 -13.48 -1.54
C ASN A 37 -41.91 -13.56 -2.66
N ASN A 38 -43.18 -13.44 -2.28
CA ASN A 38 -44.25 -13.20 -3.21
C ASN A 38 -45.08 -12.01 -2.74
N TYR A 39 -45.63 -11.26 -3.70
CA TYR A 39 -46.45 -10.10 -3.45
C TYR A 39 -47.71 -10.17 -4.30
N TYR A 40 -48.86 -9.88 -3.70
CA TYR A 40 -50.13 -9.87 -4.41
C TYR A 40 -50.34 -8.52 -5.10
N PHE A 41 -50.65 -8.57 -6.38
CA PHE A 41 -50.96 -7.41 -7.20
C PHE A 41 -52.36 -7.52 -7.76
N GLU A 42 -53.12 -6.45 -7.59
CA GLU A 42 -54.42 -6.27 -8.23
C GLU A 42 -54.44 -4.91 -8.91
N LYS A 43 -55.03 -4.85 -10.11
CA LYS A 43 -55.16 -3.60 -10.85
C LYS A 43 -56.15 -2.69 -10.09
N THR A 44 -55.80 -1.42 -9.89
CA THR A 44 -56.78 -0.44 -9.43
C THR A 44 -57.74 -0.11 -10.58
N GLU A 45 -59.04 -0.33 -10.39
CA GLU A 45 -60.04 -0.11 -11.45
C GLU A 45 -60.12 1.38 -11.85
N ASP A 46 -60.21 2.27 -10.85
CA ASP A 46 -60.31 3.72 -11.03
C ASP A 46 -58.99 4.42 -10.66
N PHE A 47 -57.92 4.11 -11.39
CA PHE A 47 -56.63 4.75 -11.13
C PHE A 47 -56.65 6.24 -11.49
N GLU A 48 -56.48 7.10 -10.49
CA GLU A 48 -56.26 8.53 -10.65
C GLU A 48 -54.82 8.91 -10.27
N TYR A 49 -54.14 9.63 -11.16
CA TYR A 49 -52.83 10.18 -10.85
C TYR A 49 -52.93 11.27 -9.77
N ARG A 50 -52.11 11.15 -8.73
CA ARG A 50 -51.99 12.13 -7.65
C ARG A 50 -50.55 12.62 -7.54
N ALA A 51 -50.32 13.89 -7.84
CA ALA A 51 -48.99 14.50 -7.72
C ALA A 51 -48.45 14.33 -6.28
N GLY A 52 -47.19 13.91 -6.15
CA GLY A 52 -46.54 13.68 -4.86
C GLY A 52 -46.97 12.39 -4.13
N ARG A 53 -47.67 11.47 -4.79
CA ARG A 53 -48.02 10.13 -4.27
C ARG A 53 -47.42 9.03 -5.13
N TRP A 54 -47.42 7.81 -4.59
CA TRP A 54 -47.04 6.61 -5.33
C TRP A 54 -48.18 6.24 -6.30
N ASN A 55 -47.89 6.35 -7.60
CA ASN A 55 -48.86 6.26 -8.69
C ASN A 55 -48.74 4.91 -9.43
N THR A 56 -48.83 3.80 -8.70
CA THR A 56 -48.48 2.45 -9.20
C THR A 56 -49.59 1.75 -10.00
N GLY A 57 -50.80 2.32 -10.09
CA GLY A 57 -51.95 1.70 -10.78
C GLY A 57 -52.39 0.36 -10.18
N THR A 58 -51.91 0.02 -8.98
CA THR A 58 -52.05 -1.29 -8.35
C THR A 58 -52.43 -1.14 -6.88
N THR A 59 -53.27 -2.05 -6.40
CA THR A 59 -53.66 -2.19 -4.99
C THR A 59 -53.27 -3.57 -4.49
N SER A 60 -53.25 -3.71 -3.16
CA SER A 60 -53.04 -5.00 -2.50
C SER A 60 -54.33 -5.81 -2.33
N GLY A 61 -55.49 -5.29 -2.79
CA GLY A 61 -56.81 -5.93 -2.71
C GLY A 61 -57.36 -6.05 -1.27
N SER A 62 -58.68 -6.14 -1.10
CA SER A 62 -59.32 -6.46 0.18
C SER A 62 -59.56 -7.97 0.36
N GLU A 63 -59.75 -8.71 -0.72
CA GLU A 63 -59.91 -10.17 -0.73
C GLU A 63 -58.75 -10.80 -1.50
N ARG A 64 -57.97 -11.67 -0.83
CA ARG A 64 -56.80 -12.32 -1.42
C ARG A 64 -57.00 -13.83 -1.44
N PRO A 65 -56.60 -14.52 -2.52
CA PRO A 65 -56.47 -15.96 -2.50
C PRO A 65 -55.38 -16.41 -1.51
N GLU A 66 -55.41 -17.68 -1.14
CA GLU A 66 -54.38 -18.28 -0.28
C GLU A 66 -52.98 -18.03 -0.86
N ARG A 67 -52.06 -17.61 0.02
CA ARG A 67 -50.70 -17.26 -0.38
C ARG A 67 -49.94 -18.51 -0.81
N PRO A 68 -49.39 -18.57 -2.05
CA PRO A 68 -48.57 -19.69 -2.47
C PRO A 68 -47.36 -19.87 -1.56
N ALA A 69 -47.02 -21.13 -1.27
CA ALA A 69 -45.78 -21.46 -0.58
C ALA A 69 -44.57 -21.03 -1.43
N LEU A 70 -43.56 -20.45 -0.78
CA LEU A 70 -42.30 -20.11 -1.43
C LEU A 70 -41.49 -21.39 -1.68
N LYS A 71 -40.84 -21.48 -2.84
CA LYS A 71 -39.88 -22.54 -3.14
C LYS A 71 -38.49 -22.09 -2.70
N GLY A 72 -37.90 -22.77 -1.71
CA GLY A 72 -36.56 -22.50 -1.20
C GLY A 72 -36.51 -21.49 -0.03
N PRO A 73 -35.31 -21.18 0.48
CA PRO A 73 -35.12 -20.27 1.60
C PRO A 73 -35.62 -18.85 1.28
N ARG A 74 -36.08 -18.14 2.31
CA ARG A 74 -36.60 -16.79 2.17
C ARG A 74 -35.51 -15.77 1.89
N ASN A 75 -34.34 -15.90 2.49
CA ASN A 75 -33.20 -15.02 2.25
C ASN A 75 -31.99 -15.86 1.86
N VAL A 76 -31.22 -15.35 0.91
CA VAL A 76 -29.98 -15.97 0.46
C VAL A 76 -28.93 -14.90 0.20
N LEU A 77 -27.68 -15.27 0.41
CA LEU A 77 -26.54 -14.62 -0.21
C LEU A 77 -26.04 -15.54 -1.31
N LEU A 78 -25.92 -15.02 -2.53
CA LEU A 78 -25.42 -15.77 -3.68
C LEU A 78 -24.14 -15.15 -4.21
N ALA A 79 -23.17 -15.97 -4.59
CA ALA A 79 -22.05 -15.55 -5.41
C ALA A 79 -22.33 -15.82 -6.88
N TRP A 80 -22.20 -14.77 -7.68
CA TRP A 80 -22.42 -14.81 -9.11
C TRP A 80 -21.10 -14.59 -9.85
N ASP A 81 -20.83 -15.43 -10.84
CA ASP A 81 -19.78 -15.24 -11.83
C ASP A 81 -20.37 -14.45 -13.00
N PRO A 82 -20.08 -13.13 -13.12
CA PRO A 82 -20.66 -12.30 -14.16
C PRO A 82 -20.10 -12.63 -15.55
N ALA A 83 -18.88 -13.19 -15.64
CA ALA A 83 -18.27 -13.55 -16.91
C ALA A 83 -18.86 -14.87 -17.46
N GLY A 84 -19.04 -15.86 -16.59
CA GLY A 84 -19.66 -17.14 -16.91
C GLY A 84 -21.19 -17.12 -16.89
N ASN A 85 -21.80 -16.02 -16.43
CA ASN A 85 -23.25 -15.86 -16.24
C ASN A 85 -23.90 -17.02 -15.46
N ARG A 86 -23.29 -17.38 -14.33
CA ARG A 86 -23.71 -18.52 -13.51
C ARG A 86 -23.55 -18.25 -12.03
N GLU A 87 -24.38 -18.92 -11.24
CA GLU A 87 -24.19 -18.98 -9.80
C GLU A 87 -23.03 -19.92 -9.47
N VAL A 88 -22.19 -19.52 -8.50
CA VAL A 88 -21.06 -20.32 -8.01
C VAL A 88 -21.45 -21.05 -6.73
N TRP A 89 -22.02 -20.32 -5.77
CA TRP A 89 -22.51 -20.86 -4.51
C TRP A 89 -23.63 -19.99 -3.95
N ARG A 90 -24.37 -20.55 -2.98
CA ARG A 90 -25.40 -19.84 -2.21
C ARG A 90 -25.36 -20.22 -0.73
N VAL A 91 -25.69 -19.26 0.13
CA VAL A 91 -25.82 -19.44 1.58
C VAL A 91 -27.23 -18.99 2.00
N PRO A 92 -28.05 -19.85 2.63
CA PRO A 92 -29.35 -19.45 3.14
C PRO A 92 -29.23 -18.64 4.44
N ALA A 93 -30.22 -17.79 4.71
CA ALA A 93 -30.38 -17.15 6.01
C ALA A 93 -31.85 -17.11 6.45
N ASP A 94 -32.06 -17.25 7.76
CA ASP A 94 -33.39 -17.25 8.37
C ASP A 94 -34.03 -15.86 8.36
N GLN A 95 -33.20 -14.82 8.47
CA GLN A 95 -33.60 -13.41 8.42
C GLN A 95 -32.64 -12.62 7.51
N GLY A 96 -33.12 -11.57 6.87
CA GLY A 96 -32.34 -10.90 5.84
C GLY A 96 -32.67 -9.42 5.72
N HIS A 97 -31.78 -8.60 6.27
CA HIS A 97 -31.61 -7.20 5.94
C HIS A 97 -30.13 -6.86 6.16
N GLY A 98 -29.48 -6.28 5.15
CA GLY A 98 -28.07 -5.88 5.19
C GLY A 98 -27.33 -6.09 3.87
N GLY A 99 -26.40 -5.18 3.58
CA GLY A 99 -25.52 -5.28 2.42
C GLY A 99 -24.30 -6.16 2.66
N THR A 100 -23.51 -6.36 1.61
CA THR A 100 -22.25 -7.09 1.67
C THR A 100 -21.04 -6.19 1.46
N MET A 101 -19.89 -6.61 1.97
CA MET A 101 -18.59 -5.96 1.77
C MET A 101 -17.51 -7.02 1.65
N ALA A 102 -16.71 -6.96 0.59
CA ALA A 102 -15.59 -7.88 0.38
C ALA A 102 -14.26 -7.17 0.67
N THR A 103 -13.34 -7.86 1.32
CA THR A 103 -11.98 -7.37 1.61
C THR A 103 -10.97 -7.84 0.56
N GLY A 104 -9.79 -7.22 0.53
CA GLY A 104 -8.66 -7.68 -0.30
C GLY A 104 -8.07 -9.03 0.14
N GLY A 105 -8.38 -9.50 1.36
CA GLY A 105 -7.93 -10.77 1.93
C GLY A 105 -8.92 -11.92 1.75
N ASP A 106 -9.87 -11.80 0.81
CA ASP A 106 -10.88 -12.82 0.50
C ASP A 106 -11.88 -13.14 1.62
N LEU A 107 -12.03 -12.24 2.59
CA LEU A 107 -13.17 -12.24 3.51
C LEU A 107 -14.36 -11.48 2.91
N LEU A 108 -15.55 -12.04 3.07
CA LEU A 108 -16.82 -11.43 2.72
C LEU A 108 -17.67 -11.21 3.98
N PHE A 109 -17.99 -9.96 4.27
CA PHE A 109 -18.87 -9.59 5.37
C PHE A 109 -20.30 -9.42 4.88
N TRP A 110 -21.25 -9.95 5.64
CA TRP A 110 -22.68 -9.85 5.36
C TRP A 110 -23.46 -9.56 6.65
N GLY A 111 -24.20 -8.44 6.66
CA GLY A 111 -25.20 -8.19 7.68
C GLY A 111 -26.46 -9.01 7.40
N THR A 112 -26.86 -9.89 8.32
CA THR A 112 -28.03 -10.76 8.16
C THR A 112 -28.72 -10.99 9.49
N GLY A 113 -30.03 -10.74 9.54
CA GLY A 113 -30.84 -10.93 10.76
C GLY A 113 -30.41 -9.99 11.88
N ASP A 114 -29.83 -10.57 12.92
CA ASP A 114 -29.27 -9.87 14.09
C ASP A 114 -27.75 -9.96 14.18
N ARG A 115 -27.09 -10.46 13.13
CA ARG A 115 -25.66 -10.76 13.14
C ARG A 115 -24.90 -10.14 11.97
N LEU A 116 -23.61 -9.92 12.20
CA LEU A 116 -22.60 -9.73 11.17
C LEU A 116 -21.87 -11.06 10.97
N ALA A 117 -21.92 -11.62 9.77
CA ALA A 117 -21.17 -12.82 9.41
C ALA A 117 -19.96 -12.46 8.55
N ALA A 118 -18.85 -13.17 8.76
CA ALA A 118 -17.68 -13.21 7.89
C ALA A 118 -17.61 -14.58 7.22
N LEU A 119 -17.53 -14.57 5.89
CA LEU A 119 -17.55 -15.75 5.04
C LEU A 119 -16.26 -15.81 4.23
N ASP A 120 -15.81 -17.02 3.87
CA ASP A 120 -14.85 -17.19 2.79
C ASP A 120 -15.50 -16.78 1.47
N ALA A 121 -14.90 -15.81 0.77
CA ALA A 121 -15.51 -15.22 -0.41
C ALA A 121 -15.53 -16.18 -1.63
N ARG A 122 -14.77 -17.27 -1.63
CA ARG A 122 -14.75 -18.27 -2.71
C ARG A 122 -15.74 -19.41 -2.49
N THR A 123 -15.99 -19.79 -1.24
CA THR A 123 -16.81 -20.97 -0.91
C THR A 123 -18.15 -20.62 -0.27
N GLY A 124 -18.27 -19.45 0.34
CA GLY A 124 -19.43 -19.08 1.15
C GLY A 124 -19.43 -19.73 2.54
N GLU A 125 -18.34 -20.38 2.95
CA GLU A 125 -18.21 -20.98 4.29
C GLU A 125 -18.17 -19.88 5.36
N GLU A 126 -18.96 -20.03 6.43
CA GLU A 126 -18.94 -19.11 7.56
C GLU A 126 -17.69 -19.34 8.41
N LEU A 127 -16.82 -18.31 8.45
CA LEU A 127 -15.58 -18.34 9.21
C LEU A 127 -15.77 -17.77 10.62
N TRP A 128 -16.67 -16.79 10.75
CA TRP A 128 -16.95 -16.12 12.01
C TRP A 128 -18.29 -15.37 11.95
N SER A 129 -18.94 -15.19 13.09
CA SER A 129 -20.06 -14.25 13.21
C SER A 129 -20.16 -13.64 14.60
N ALA A 130 -20.84 -12.49 14.71
CA ALA A 130 -21.21 -11.86 15.97
C ALA A 130 -22.62 -11.29 15.91
N GLU A 131 -23.34 -11.37 17.03
CA GLU A 131 -24.60 -10.67 17.23
C GLU A 131 -24.34 -9.16 17.35
N VAL A 132 -24.98 -8.39 16.47
CA VAL A 132 -24.90 -6.92 16.41
C VAL A 132 -26.27 -6.27 16.63
N GLY A 133 -27.33 -7.07 16.76
CA GLY A 133 -28.70 -6.61 16.88
C GLY A 133 -29.40 -6.52 15.53
N ALA A 134 -30.72 -6.33 15.58
CA ALA A 134 -31.60 -6.45 14.41
C ALA A 134 -31.28 -5.43 13.30
N ASP A 135 -31.46 -5.87 12.05
CA ASP A 135 -31.33 -5.07 10.83
C ASP A 135 -29.96 -4.37 10.69
N PRO A 136 -28.87 -5.15 10.61
CA PRO A 136 -27.55 -4.59 10.34
C PRO A 136 -27.51 -3.89 8.97
N ALA A 137 -26.92 -2.70 8.94
CA ALA A 137 -26.60 -1.96 7.74
C ALA A 137 -25.49 -2.66 6.94
N SER A 138 -25.12 -2.08 5.80
CA SER A 138 -23.94 -2.52 5.07
C SER A 138 -22.68 -2.33 5.91
N PRO A 139 -21.83 -3.36 6.04
CA PRO A 139 -20.53 -3.22 6.69
C PRO A 139 -19.60 -2.29 5.91
N VAL A 140 -18.71 -1.60 6.62
CA VAL A 140 -17.62 -0.81 6.05
C VAL A 140 -16.30 -1.26 6.64
N THR A 141 -15.23 -1.25 5.84
CA THR A 141 -13.87 -1.47 6.32
C THR A 141 -13.04 -0.20 6.20
N TYR A 142 -12.15 0.02 7.16
CA TYR A 142 -11.21 1.15 7.20
C TYR A 142 -9.97 0.77 8.01
N GLU A 143 -8.90 1.54 7.86
CA GLU A 143 -7.64 1.33 8.57
C GLU A 143 -7.36 2.50 9.52
N VAL A 144 -6.90 2.19 10.73
CA VAL A 144 -6.41 3.17 11.70
C VAL A 144 -5.12 2.63 12.31
N ASN A 145 -4.03 3.38 12.19
CA ASN A 145 -2.70 3.02 12.72
C ASN A 145 -2.23 1.62 12.30
N GLY A 146 -2.34 1.29 11.01
CA GLY A 146 -1.90 -0.01 10.49
C GLY A 146 -2.84 -1.18 10.78
N ARG A 147 -3.90 -0.98 11.58
CA ARG A 147 -4.86 -2.02 11.95
C ARG A 147 -6.16 -1.84 11.17
N GLN A 148 -6.61 -2.91 10.54
CA GLN A 148 -7.86 -2.90 9.78
C GLN A 148 -9.04 -3.17 10.71
N TYR A 149 -10.13 -2.45 10.50
CA TYR A 149 -11.37 -2.58 11.25
C TYR A 149 -12.52 -2.78 10.28
N VAL A 150 -13.50 -3.58 10.69
CA VAL A 150 -14.82 -3.62 10.08
C VAL A 150 -15.81 -3.02 11.04
N SER A 151 -16.70 -2.15 10.55
CA SER A 151 -17.78 -1.59 11.35
C SER A 151 -19.13 -1.79 10.68
N VAL A 152 -20.16 -1.98 11.50
CA VAL A 152 -21.54 -2.12 11.06
C VAL A 152 -22.45 -1.39 12.04
N ALA A 153 -23.39 -0.62 11.50
CA ALA A 153 -24.48 -0.06 12.30
C ALA A 153 -25.62 -1.07 12.36
N ALA A 154 -26.22 -1.28 13.52
CA ALA A 154 -27.34 -2.20 13.68
C ALA A 154 -28.33 -1.69 14.74
N GLY A 155 -29.60 -2.05 14.57
CA GLY A 155 -30.72 -1.64 15.41
C GLY A 155 -31.69 -0.71 14.68
N LEU A 156 -32.99 -0.88 14.97
CA LEU A 156 -34.05 0.03 14.55
C LEU A 156 -34.36 1.02 15.68
N SER A 157 -34.66 2.27 15.32
CA SER A 157 -35.10 3.29 16.30
C SER A 157 -36.36 2.88 17.08
N SER A 158 -37.16 1.95 16.55
CA SER A 158 -38.34 1.38 17.18
C SER A 158 -38.02 0.31 18.25
N SER A 159 -36.82 -0.27 18.27
CA SER A 159 -36.37 -1.30 19.22
C SER A 159 -35.20 -0.86 20.12
N GLY A 160 -34.66 0.33 19.90
CA GLY A 160 -33.60 0.95 20.71
C GLY A 160 -32.79 1.99 19.93
N SER A 161 -31.77 2.60 20.54
CA SER A 161 -30.83 3.44 19.79
C SER A 161 -29.93 2.55 18.92
N PRO A 162 -29.80 2.83 17.60
CA PRO A 162 -28.88 2.08 16.75
C PRO A 162 -27.45 2.19 17.29
N ARG A 163 -26.72 1.09 17.26
CA ARG A 163 -25.32 1.00 17.72
C ARG A 163 -24.40 0.76 16.55
N VAL A 164 -23.21 1.34 16.61
CA VAL A 164 -22.11 0.97 15.72
C VAL A 164 -21.26 -0.06 16.44
N TRP A 165 -21.10 -1.21 15.81
CA TRP A 165 -20.18 -2.25 16.25
C TRP A 165 -18.92 -2.14 15.42
N THR A 166 -17.77 -2.17 16.07
CA THR A 166 -16.47 -2.14 15.42
C THR A 166 -15.69 -3.36 15.87
N PHE A 167 -15.32 -4.19 14.90
CA PHE A 167 -14.47 -5.34 15.09
C PHE A 167 -13.12 -5.02 14.49
N ALA A 168 -12.07 -5.18 15.28
CA ALA A 168 -10.75 -5.24 14.73
C ALA A 168 -10.63 -6.54 13.93
N LEU A 169 -10.08 -6.45 12.73
CA LEU A 169 -9.52 -7.61 12.08
C LEU A 169 -8.19 -7.86 12.78
N ASP A 170 -8.24 -8.57 13.91
CA ASP A 170 -7.06 -9.04 14.64
C ASP A 170 -6.29 -9.97 13.71
N ALA A 171 -5.32 -9.38 13.04
CA ALA A 171 -4.32 -10.08 12.30
C ALA A 171 -3.31 -10.69 13.29
N ASP A 172 -3.75 -11.73 14.01
CA ASP A 172 -2.90 -12.94 14.11
C ASP A 172 -2.94 -13.72 12.79
N ALA A 173 -3.73 -13.26 11.79
CA ALA A 173 -3.29 -13.42 10.42
C ALA A 173 -1.88 -12.84 10.35
N PRO A 174 -0.86 -13.67 10.11
CA PRO A 174 0.44 -13.13 9.80
C PRO A 174 0.20 -12.13 8.67
N ARG A 175 0.60 -10.87 8.85
CA ARG A 175 1.28 -10.23 7.73
C ARG A 175 2.62 -10.93 7.62
N ASP A 176 2.59 -12.22 7.31
CA ASP A 176 3.54 -12.75 6.37
C ASP A 176 3.26 -11.84 5.18
N GLY A 177 4.12 -10.83 4.98
CA GLY A 177 4.36 -10.41 3.62
C GLY A 177 4.63 -11.73 2.93
N GLN A 178 3.65 -12.22 2.15
CA GLN A 178 3.67 -13.60 1.68
C GLN A 178 5.10 -13.88 1.25
N ASP A 179 5.76 -14.80 1.95
CA ASP A 179 7.09 -15.23 1.52
C ASP A 179 6.93 -15.50 0.04
N LEU A 180 7.68 -14.77 -0.78
CA LEU A 180 7.47 -14.86 -2.21
C LEU A 180 7.66 -16.32 -2.58
N THR A 181 6.59 -16.95 -3.03
CA THR A 181 6.62 -18.34 -3.47
C THR A 181 7.28 -18.41 -4.84
N THR A 182 7.58 -19.62 -5.32
CA THR A 182 8.13 -19.78 -6.67
C THR A 182 7.09 -20.42 -7.57
N ALA A 183 6.87 -19.84 -8.75
CA ALA A 183 5.96 -20.38 -9.75
C ALA A 183 6.60 -20.39 -11.14
N ALA A 184 5.99 -21.12 -12.08
CA ALA A 184 6.36 -20.98 -13.47
C ALA A 184 5.96 -19.58 -13.99
N PRO A 185 6.74 -18.97 -14.89
CA PRO A 185 6.38 -17.70 -15.50
C PRO A 185 4.95 -17.66 -16.05
N GLU A 186 4.51 -18.74 -16.70
CA GLU A 186 3.20 -18.86 -17.34
C GLU A 186 2.04 -18.78 -16.33
N ASP A 187 2.22 -19.31 -15.12
CA ASP A 187 1.20 -19.33 -14.06
C ASP A 187 0.85 -17.91 -13.58
N VAL A 188 1.81 -16.99 -13.69
CA VAL A 188 1.59 -15.57 -13.39
C VAL A 188 1.47 -14.72 -14.64
N GLY A 189 1.32 -15.32 -15.82
CA GLY A 189 1.09 -14.64 -17.11
C GLY A 189 2.32 -13.96 -17.70
N LEU A 190 3.51 -14.51 -17.47
CA LEU A 190 4.78 -14.13 -18.08
C LEU A 190 5.28 -15.24 -19.01
N SER A 191 6.21 -14.93 -19.92
CA SER A 191 6.76 -15.90 -20.87
C SER A 191 8.13 -16.39 -20.42
N SER A 192 8.28 -17.71 -20.22
CA SER A 192 9.56 -18.34 -19.95
C SER A 192 10.59 -18.06 -21.05
N GLU A 193 10.18 -18.07 -22.31
CA GLU A 193 11.05 -17.79 -23.46
C GLU A 193 11.65 -16.38 -23.40
N VAL A 194 10.85 -15.38 -23.00
CA VAL A 194 11.33 -13.99 -22.88
C VAL A 194 12.25 -13.84 -21.67
N LEU A 195 11.88 -14.43 -20.51
CA LEU A 195 12.70 -14.37 -19.30
C LEU A 195 14.06 -15.08 -19.47
N ALA A 196 14.12 -16.13 -20.29
CA ALA A 196 15.37 -16.82 -20.61
C ALA A 196 16.42 -15.92 -21.28
N ARG A 197 16.03 -14.75 -21.81
CA ARG A 197 16.94 -13.77 -22.44
C ARG A 197 17.71 -12.93 -21.42
N ILE A 198 17.28 -12.91 -20.15
CA ILE A 198 17.91 -12.10 -19.09
C ILE A 198 19.34 -12.58 -18.82
N ALA A 199 19.51 -13.87 -18.52
CA ALA A 199 20.81 -14.45 -18.16
C ALA A 199 21.92 -14.19 -19.20
N PRO A 200 21.75 -14.52 -20.50
CA PRO A 200 22.78 -14.23 -21.50
C PRO A 200 23.06 -12.72 -21.63
N THR A 201 22.03 -11.88 -21.52
CA THR A 201 22.21 -10.43 -21.54
C THR A 201 23.08 -9.96 -20.37
N MET A 202 22.83 -10.45 -19.15
CA MET A 202 23.63 -10.08 -17.98
C MET A 202 25.08 -10.59 -18.09
N ARG A 203 25.29 -11.79 -18.65
CA ARG A 203 26.64 -12.28 -18.97
C ARG A 203 27.36 -11.40 -19.99
N ASP A 204 26.66 -10.86 -20.99
CA ASP A 204 27.27 -9.93 -21.93
C ASP A 204 27.72 -8.63 -21.25
N PHE A 205 26.98 -8.11 -20.25
CA PHE A 205 27.44 -6.97 -19.46
C PHE A 205 28.74 -7.28 -18.70
N ILE A 206 28.83 -8.49 -18.12
CA ILE A 206 29.99 -8.94 -17.37
C ILE A 206 31.19 -9.17 -18.30
N GLY A 207 31.01 -9.90 -19.40
CA GLY A 207 32.06 -10.21 -20.37
C GLY A 207 32.60 -9.00 -21.16
N ASN A 208 31.93 -7.84 -21.06
CA ASN A 208 32.38 -6.56 -21.62
C ASN A 208 32.90 -5.58 -20.55
N ASP A 209 33.31 -6.08 -19.38
CA ASP A 209 33.88 -5.31 -18.27
C ASP A 209 33.00 -4.12 -17.82
N ARG A 210 31.67 -4.27 -17.90
CA ARG A 210 30.74 -3.21 -17.43
C ARG A 210 30.47 -3.31 -15.94
N THR A 211 30.51 -4.52 -15.38
CA THR A 211 30.38 -4.82 -13.96
C THR A 211 30.93 -6.22 -13.67
N ALA A 212 31.32 -6.51 -12.43
CA ALA A 212 31.85 -7.81 -12.04
C ALA A 212 30.76 -8.88 -11.89
N GLY A 213 29.57 -8.49 -11.43
CA GLY A 213 28.45 -9.40 -11.21
C GLY A 213 27.10 -8.69 -11.21
N ILE A 214 26.03 -9.45 -11.45
CA ILE A 214 24.65 -8.96 -11.51
C ILE A 214 23.71 -9.97 -10.85
N MET A 215 22.88 -9.49 -9.93
CA MET A 215 21.73 -10.22 -9.39
C MET A 215 20.46 -9.72 -10.07
N THR A 216 19.60 -10.62 -10.55
CA THR A 216 18.27 -10.26 -11.08
C THR A 216 17.19 -11.09 -10.40
N LEU A 217 16.11 -10.41 -9.98
CA LEU A 217 14.90 -11.04 -9.46
C LEU A 217 13.68 -10.45 -10.17
N VAL A 218 12.77 -11.30 -10.64
CA VAL A 218 11.48 -10.90 -11.18
C VAL A 218 10.40 -11.65 -10.40
N ALA A 219 9.50 -10.88 -9.80
CA ALA A 219 8.33 -11.41 -9.12
C ALA A 219 7.04 -10.77 -9.66
N ARG A 220 5.96 -11.55 -9.72
CA ARG A 220 4.63 -11.07 -10.12
C ARG A 220 3.57 -11.82 -9.34
N ARG A 221 2.58 -11.09 -8.80
CA ARG A 221 1.46 -11.65 -8.01
C ARG A 221 1.90 -12.47 -6.78
N GLY A 222 2.99 -12.04 -6.12
CA GLY A 222 3.52 -12.74 -4.94
C GLY A 222 4.46 -13.91 -5.27
N GLU A 223 4.68 -14.23 -6.54
CA GLU A 223 5.55 -15.35 -6.96
C GLU A 223 6.84 -14.84 -7.61
N ILE A 224 7.99 -15.34 -7.17
CA ILE A 224 9.26 -15.28 -7.90
C ILE A 224 9.19 -16.23 -9.09
N VAL A 225 9.50 -15.70 -10.27
CA VAL A 225 9.55 -16.49 -11.52
C VAL A 225 10.91 -16.46 -12.19
N HIS A 226 11.81 -15.63 -11.67
CA HIS A 226 13.20 -15.56 -12.08
C HIS A 226 14.01 -15.04 -10.91
N TRP A 227 15.07 -15.76 -10.55
CA TRP A 227 16.08 -15.32 -9.60
C TRP A 227 17.42 -15.90 -10.01
N ASN A 228 18.36 -15.03 -10.40
CA ASN A 228 19.63 -15.46 -10.96
C ASN A 228 20.77 -14.54 -10.53
N ALA A 229 21.93 -15.14 -10.26
CA ALA A 229 23.18 -14.47 -9.96
C ALA A 229 24.19 -14.82 -11.07
N GLU A 230 24.71 -13.81 -11.75
CA GLU A 230 25.71 -13.97 -12.82
C GLU A 230 26.99 -13.22 -12.43
N GLY A 231 28.15 -13.81 -12.72
CA GLY A 231 29.46 -13.21 -12.46
C GLY A 231 29.93 -13.35 -11.02
N TRP A 232 30.52 -12.28 -10.49
CA TRP A 232 31.42 -12.34 -9.34
C TRP A 232 31.02 -11.37 -8.22
N ARG A 233 31.12 -11.84 -6.97
CA ARG A 233 31.14 -11.00 -5.77
C ARG A 233 32.49 -10.27 -5.65
N VAL A 234 33.57 -11.01 -5.92
CA VAL A 234 34.94 -10.52 -6.07
C VAL A 234 35.45 -11.05 -7.41
N LEU A 235 35.73 -10.14 -8.33
CA LEU A 235 36.12 -10.43 -9.72
C LEU A 235 37.23 -11.48 -9.77
N ASP A 236 36.99 -12.55 -10.54
CA ASP A 236 37.88 -13.71 -10.75
C ASP A 236 38.26 -14.52 -9.49
N GLU A 237 37.67 -14.21 -8.33
CA GLU A 237 37.95 -14.90 -7.06
C GLU A 237 36.70 -15.61 -6.53
N ASP A 238 35.62 -14.87 -6.30
CA ASP A 238 34.42 -15.37 -5.62
C ASP A 238 33.16 -15.19 -6.48
N PRO A 239 32.44 -16.28 -6.83
CA PRO A 239 31.20 -16.18 -7.59
C PRO A 239 30.10 -15.49 -6.78
N LEU A 240 29.24 -14.75 -7.47
CA LEU A 240 28.10 -14.07 -6.86
C LEU A 240 27.06 -15.08 -6.36
N LYS A 241 26.52 -14.86 -5.16
CA LYS A 241 25.51 -15.71 -4.51
C LYS A 241 24.23 -14.92 -4.22
N PRO A 242 23.06 -15.58 -4.20
CA PRO A 242 21.75 -14.95 -3.94
C PRO A 242 21.65 -14.09 -2.68
N ASN A 243 22.46 -14.39 -1.66
CA ASN A 243 22.48 -13.71 -0.38
C ASN A 243 23.69 -12.77 -0.21
N ASP A 244 24.40 -12.41 -1.27
CA ASP A 244 25.49 -11.43 -1.16
C ASP A 244 24.94 -10.02 -0.85
N ILE A 245 25.73 -9.24 -0.11
CA ILE A 245 25.35 -7.92 0.40
C ILE A 245 25.86 -6.83 -0.56
N PHE A 246 24.96 -5.92 -0.92
CA PHE A 246 25.24 -4.82 -1.84
C PHE A 246 25.13 -3.47 -1.14
N ARG A 247 26.00 -2.53 -1.54
CA ARG A 247 25.78 -1.11 -1.26
C ARG A 247 24.69 -0.61 -2.20
N ILE A 248 23.49 -0.37 -1.69
CA ILE A 248 22.34 0.02 -2.51
C ILE A 248 22.25 1.54 -2.77
N PHE A 249 23.10 2.32 -2.11
CA PHE A 249 23.19 3.78 -2.25
C PHE A 249 21.81 4.47 -2.21
N SER A 250 21.45 5.18 -3.28
CA SER A 250 20.23 5.98 -3.35
C SER A 250 18.94 5.16 -3.30
N MET A 251 18.98 3.83 -3.42
CA MET A 251 17.83 2.97 -3.11
C MET A 251 17.44 2.99 -1.62
N THR A 252 18.25 3.62 -0.75
CA THR A 252 17.90 3.94 0.63
C THR A 252 16.82 5.04 0.71
N LYS A 253 16.69 5.90 -0.33
CA LYS A 253 15.76 7.04 -0.31
C LYS A 253 14.29 6.63 -0.18
N PRO A 254 13.78 5.61 -0.92
CA PRO A 254 12.45 5.07 -0.68
C PRO A 254 12.23 4.59 0.76
N VAL A 255 13.21 3.94 1.40
CA VAL A 255 13.10 3.49 2.80
C VAL A 255 12.95 4.69 3.75
N THR A 256 13.77 5.72 3.55
CA THR A 256 13.68 6.98 4.32
C THR A 256 12.35 7.69 4.09
N SER A 257 11.84 7.66 2.85
CA SER A 257 10.56 8.25 2.49
C SER A 257 9.39 7.51 3.16
N VAL A 258 9.43 6.17 3.21
CA VAL A 258 8.46 5.36 3.95
C VAL A 258 8.50 5.69 5.44
N ALA A 259 9.69 5.82 6.03
CA ALA A 259 9.83 6.20 7.44
C ALA A 259 9.19 7.57 7.73
N ALA A 260 9.41 8.57 6.87
CA ALA A 260 8.77 9.87 6.99
C ALA A 260 7.24 9.77 6.82
N MET A 261 6.76 8.99 5.85
CA MET A 261 5.32 8.81 5.61
C MET A 261 4.62 8.06 6.76
N MET A 262 5.27 7.11 7.43
CA MET A 262 4.74 6.49 8.65
C MET A 262 4.48 7.55 9.74
N LEU A 263 5.40 8.49 9.93
CA LEU A 263 5.23 9.59 10.90
C LEU A 263 4.12 10.57 10.46
N VAL A 264 3.88 10.72 9.15
CA VAL A 264 2.74 11.48 8.62
C VAL A 264 1.41 10.79 8.92
N GLU A 265 1.32 9.48 8.69
CA GLU A 265 0.12 8.69 9.01
C GLU A 265 -0.20 8.69 10.50
N GLU A 266 0.82 8.73 11.36
CA GLU A 266 0.70 8.86 12.81
C GLU A 266 0.33 10.28 13.29
N GLY A 267 0.26 11.27 12.39
CA GLY A 267 0.00 12.67 12.72
C GLY A 267 1.14 13.35 13.49
N ARG A 268 2.36 12.79 13.48
CA ARG A 268 3.56 13.36 14.11
C ARG A 268 4.28 14.36 13.19
N LEU A 269 3.97 14.33 11.91
CA LEU A 269 4.53 15.17 10.87
C LEU A 269 3.43 15.51 9.85
N SER A 270 3.45 16.70 9.27
CA SER A 270 2.64 17.03 8.10
C SER A 270 3.53 17.32 6.89
N LEU A 271 3.05 16.94 5.70
CA LEU A 271 3.72 17.28 4.44
C LEU A 271 3.77 18.80 4.17
N ASP A 272 2.89 19.57 4.81
CA ASP A 272 2.84 21.03 4.73
C ASP A 272 3.57 21.74 5.87
N ASP A 273 4.20 21.00 6.79
CA ASP A 273 4.97 21.63 7.86
C ASP A 273 6.20 22.34 7.28
N PRO A 274 6.51 23.57 7.74
CA PRO A 274 7.81 24.18 7.48
C PRO A 274 8.92 23.33 8.10
N LEU A 275 9.96 23.03 7.33
CA LEU A 275 11.13 22.26 7.77
C LEU A 275 11.76 22.87 9.04
N SER A 276 11.79 24.21 9.13
CA SER A 276 12.33 24.93 10.28
C SER A 276 11.57 24.69 11.59
N GLY A 277 10.32 24.19 11.52
CA GLY A 277 9.57 23.76 12.70
C GLY A 277 10.11 22.47 13.33
N VAL A 278 10.76 21.62 12.53
CA VAL A 278 11.40 20.38 12.98
C VAL A 278 12.90 20.56 13.14
N LEU A 279 13.55 21.24 12.18
CA LEU A 279 14.99 21.50 12.14
C LEU A 279 15.24 23.02 12.14
N PRO A 280 15.33 23.67 13.31
CA PRO A 280 15.42 25.13 13.41
C PRO A 280 16.58 25.76 12.64
N ALA A 281 17.68 25.03 12.40
CA ALA A 281 18.82 25.49 11.61
C ALA A 281 18.44 25.89 10.17
N PHE A 282 17.31 25.39 9.64
CA PHE A 282 16.81 25.74 8.31
C PHE A 282 15.98 27.05 8.29
N ALA A 283 15.81 27.75 9.40
CA ALA A 283 15.02 28.98 9.44
C ALA A 283 15.65 30.14 8.65
N ASP A 284 16.99 30.24 8.67
CA ASP A 284 17.74 31.37 8.11
C ASP A 284 18.45 31.04 6.79
N VAL A 285 18.10 29.92 6.15
CA VAL A 285 18.69 29.53 4.85
C VAL A 285 18.47 30.61 3.81
N ARG A 286 19.44 30.75 2.90
CA ARG A 286 19.44 31.78 1.86
C ARG A 286 19.45 31.13 0.49
N VAL A 287 18.83 31.77 -0.49
CA VAL A 287 18.92 31.36 -1.90
C VAL A 287 20.08 32.12 -2.54
N TYR A 288 20.93 31.40 -3.25
CA TYR A 288 21.94 31.99 -4.12
C TYR A 288 21.29 32.44 -5.43
N ASP A 289 21.38 33.72 -5.74
CA ASP A 289 20.81 34.34 -6.94
C ASP A 289 21.85 35.25 -7.59
N ASP A 290 22.51 34.74 -8.62
CA ASP A 290 23.53 35.44 -9.43
C ASP A 290 24.57 36.26 -8.65
N GLY A 291 25.12 35.68 -7.58
CA GLY A 291 26.16 36.29 -6.75
C GLY A 291 25.65 37.01 -5.50
N GLU A 292 24.34 37.14 -5.35
CA GLU A 292 23.69 37.66 -4.15
C GLU A 292 23.05 36.53 -3.32
N LEU A 293 22.93 36.77 -2.01
CA LEU A 293 22.20 35.90 -1.10
C LEU A 293 20.92 36.59 -0.64
N ARG A 294 19.77 36.01 -0.97
CA ARG A 294 18.46 36.54 -0.57
C ARG A 294 17.67 35.56 0.27
N ALA A 295 16.63 36.05 0.93
CA ALA A 295 15.67 35.17 1.61
C ALA A 295 14.90 34.33 0.57
N PRO A 296 14.50 33.10 0.91
CA PRO A 296 13.65 32.30 0.05
C PRO A 296 12.25 32.90 -0.03
N ALA A 297 11.58 32.73 -1.17
CA ALA A 297 10.22 33.21 -1.43
C ALA A 297 9.17 32.55 -0.51
N ARG A 298 9.47 31.35 0.00
CA ARG A 298 8.71 30.61 1.01
C ARG A 298 9.65 29.68 1.80
N PRO A 299 9.28 29.24 3.01
CA PRO A 299 10.07 28.22 3.71
C PRO A 299 10.10 26.90 2.94
N ILE A 300 11.12 26.09 3.20
CA ILE A 300 11.16 24.68 2.77
C ILE A 300 10.06 23.93 3.53
N LEU A 301 9.25 23.13 2.83
CA LEU A 301 8.26 22.25 3.42
C LEU A 301 8.78 20.80 3.43
N ILE A 302 8.22 19.95 4.30
CA ILE A 302 8.58 18.52 4.34
C ILE A 302 8.39 17.83 2.98
N ARG A 303 7.29 18.14 2.26
CA ARG A 303 7.06 17.60 0.90
C ARG A 303 8.15 17.96 -0.10
N ASP A 304 8.85 19.07 0.09
CA ASP A 304 9.90 19.51 -0.82
C ASP A 304 11.14 18.62 -0.70
N LEU A 305 11.37 18.04 0.49
CA LEU A 305 12.43 17.06 0.70
C LEU A 305 12.11 15.75 -0.01
N LEU A 306 10.88 15.25 0.14
CA LEU A 306 10.40 14.02 -0.53
C LEU A 306 10.40 14.13 -2.05
N THR A 307 10.15 15.33 -2.58
CA THR A 307 10.03 15.57 -4.03
C THR A 307 11.28 16.15 -4.67
N HIS A 308 12.38 16.33 -3.92
CA HIS A 308 13.60 16.98 -4.41
C HIS A 308 13.34 18.38 -5.00
N THR A 309 12.45 19.15 -4.37
CA THR A 309 12.13 20.53 -4.75
C THR A 309 12.50 21.55 -3.67
N SER A 310 13.26 21.15 -2.65
CA SER A 310 13.64 22.02 -1.51
C SER A 310 14.62 23.15 -1.85
N GLY A 311 15.19 23.17 -3.06
CA GLY A 311 16.27 24.07 -3.43
C GLY A 311 17.67 23.59 -3.00
N LEU A 312 17.77 22.51 -2.21
CA LEU A 312 19.05 21.87 -1.91
C LEU A 312 19.67 21.24 -3.16
N THR A 313 21.00 21.10 -3.18
CA THR A 313 21.73 20.35 -4.22
C THR A 313 22.45 19.15 -3.62
N TYR A 314 23.14 18.38 -4.47
CA TYR A 314 24.04 17.30 -4.08
C TYR A 314 25.51 17.76 -4.08
N GLY A 315 25.86 18.72 -4.95
CA GLY A 315 27.26 19.07 -5.23
C GLY A 315 27.99 18.09 -6.17
N LEU A 316 27.43 16.91 -6.46
CA LEU A 316 28.05 15.91 -7.34
C LEU A 316 27.60 16.00 -8.80
N PHE A 317 26.35 16.40 -9.06
CA PHE A 317 25.76 16.33 -10.40
C PHE A 317 25.73 17.67 -11.14
N GLY A 318 25.97 18.77 -10.42
CA GLY A 318 26.04 20.12 -10.95
C GLY A 318 27.42 20.75 -10.81
N ASN A 319 27.61 21.91 -11.46
CA ASN A 319 28.84 22.69 -11.35
C ASN A 319 28.57 24.17 -11.11
N THR A 320 27.58 24.47 -10.27
CA THR A 320 27.26 25.83 -9.83
C THR A 320 28.18 26.29 -8.68
N PRO A 321 28.18 27.58 -8.33
CA PRO A 321 28.85 28.06 -7.12
C PRO A 321 28.37 27.32 -5.86
N VAL A 322 27.06 27.06 -5.75
CA VAL A 322 26.47 26.30 -4.62
C VAL A 322 27.00 24.86 -4.60
N ASP A 323 27.08 24.18 -5.75
CA ASP A 323 27.65 22.82 -5.82
C ASP A 323 29.10 22.78 -5.34
N SER A 324 29.87 23.82 -5.65
CA SER A 324 31.27 23.94 -5.21
C SER A 324 31.38 24.09 -3.70
N LEU A 325 30.48 24.85 -3.08
CA LEU A 325 30.40 24.98 -1.61
C LEU A 325 30.01 23.66 -0.94
N TYR A 326 29.06 22.90 -1.52
CA TYR A 326 28.69 21.57 -1.03
C TYR A 326 29.88 20.61 -1.04
N ARG A 327 30.61 20.53 -2.18
CA ARG A 327 31.81 19.67 -2.29
C ARG A 327 32.88 20.04 -1.26
N ALA A 328 33.16 21.33 -1.09
CA ALA A 328 34.17 21.78 -0.15
C ALA A 328 33.77 21.47 1.31
N SER A 329 32.54 21.82 1.69
CA SER A 329 32.09 21.74 3.09
C SER A 329 31.84 20.30 3.54
N LEU A 330 31.14 19.51 2.71
CA LEU A 330 30.90 18.10 3.02
C LEU A 330 32.17 17.26 2.87
N GLY A 331 33.04 17.60 1.92
CA GLY A 331 34.35 16.95 1.80
C GLY A 331 35.26 17.19 3.01
N ALA A 332 35.28 18.41 3.54
CA ALA A 332 36.00 18.73 4.77
C ALA A 332 35.43 17.98 5.99
N LEU A 333 34.10 17.90 6.08
CA LEU A 333 33.41 17.13 7.12
C LEU A 333 33.76 15.63 7.04
N ASP A 334 33.75 15.05 5.84
CA ASP A 334 34.08 13.64 5.61
C ASP A 334 35.54 13.30 5.89
N ALA A 335 36.45 14.25 5.70
CA ALA A 335 37.88 14.12 6.02
C ALA A 335 38.16 14.19 7.53
N ALA A 336 37.29 14.87 8.31
CA ALA A 336 37.40 14.95 9.76
C ALA A 336 37.00 13.64 10.48
N GLY A 337 36.28 12.74 9.81
CA GLY A 337 36.07 11.35 10.25
C GLY A 337 34.96 11.10 11.28
N GLU A 338 34.26 12.11 11.79
CA GLU A 338 33.29 11.97 12.91
C GLU A 338 31.99 12.79 12.71
N ALA A 339 31.36 12.64 11.55
CA ALA A 339 30.09 13.31 11.26
C ALA A 339 28.91 12.35 11.31
N ASP A 340 28.06 12.51 12.32
CA ASP A 340 26.72 11.93 12.36
C ASP A 340 25.77 12.70 11.42
N LEU A 341 24.53 12.21 11.32
CA LEU A 341 23.52 12.80 10.44
C LEU A 341 23.15 14.23 10.84
N GLU A 342 23.18 14.53 12.14
CA GLU A 342 22.93 15.87 12.68
C GLU A 342 23.99 16.86 12.19
N LYS A 343 25.28 16.60 12.43
CA LYS A 343 26.37 17.48 11.97
C LYS A 343 26.37 17.67 10.46
N ARG A 344 26.09 16.60 9.70
CA ARG A 344 25.96 16.69 8.22
C ARG A 344 24.81 17.61 7.84
N THR A 345 23.68 17.50 8.51
CA THR A 345 22.49 18.32 8.27
C THR A 345 22.72 19.79 8.65
N ASP A 346 23.43 20.05 9.74
CA ASP A 346 23.82 21.41 10.16
C ASP A 346 24.75 22.08 9.14
N VAL A 347 25.72 21.33 8.61
CA VAL A 347 26.56 21.84 7.51
C VAL A 347 25.69 22.16 6.30
N ILE A 348 24.74 21.30 5.92
CA ILE A 348 23.82 21.57 4.81
C ILE A 348 22.99 22.84 5.06
N ALA A 349 22.48 23.03 6.28
CA ALA A 349 21.70 24.20 6.66
C ALA A 349 22.52 25.51 6.61
N SER A 350 23.84 25.44 6.76
CA SER A 350 24.74 26.60 6.64
C SER A 350 25.00 27.04 5.18
N LEU A 351 24.63 26.21 4.19
CA LEU A 351 24.88 26.46 2.78
C LEU A 351 23.66 27.08 2.09
N PRO A 352 23.86 27.91 1.06
CA PRO A 352 22.75 28.48 0.32
C PRO A 352 22.01 27.42 -0.51
N LEU A 353 20.74 27.66 -0.76
CA LEU A 353 19.89 26.95 -1.73
C LEU A 353 20.23 27.38 -3.15
N ALA A 354 20.11 26.46 -4.11
CA ALA A 354 20.34 26.72 -5.53
C ALA A 354 19.14 27.35 -6.25
N THR A 355 17.94 27.27 -5.68
CA THR A 355 16.69 27.86 -6.19
C THR A 355 15.71 28.04 -5.03
N ASP A 356 14.62 28.79 -5.23
CA ASP A 356 13.56 28.86 -4.23
C ASP A 356 12.90 27.48 -3.99
N PRO A 357 12.52 27.17 -2.73
CA PRO A 357 11.76 25.96 -2.43
C PRO A 357 10.47 25.87 -3.26
N GLY A 358 10.24 24.70 -3.87
CA GLY A 358 9.09 24.40 -4.72
C GLY A 358 9.21 24.85 -6.18
N GLU A 359 10.26 25.57 -6.55
CA GLU A 359 10.36 26.12 -7.90
C GLU A 359 10.90 25.11 -8.91
N ARG A 360 11.93 24.33 -8.54
CA ARG A 360 12.59 23.39 -9.45
C ARG A 360 12.88 22.07 -8.78
N TRP A 361 12.86 21.02 -9.59
CA TRP A 361 13.34 19.70 -9.22
C TRP A 361 14.88 19.65 -9.36
N ILE A 362 15.56 19.34 -8.27
CA ILE A 362 17.02 19.13 -8.23
C ILE A 362 17.30 17.91 -7.36
N TYR A 363 17.84 16.85 -7.95
CA TYR A 363 18.28 15.69 -7.19
C TYR A 363 19.41 16.08 -6.22
N SER A 364 19.22 15.82 -4.93
CA SER A 364 19.91 16.56 -3.86
C SER A 364 20.11 15.74 -2.59
N MET A 365 20.76 16.35 -1.59
CA MET A 365 20.86 15.85 -0.21
C MET A 365 19.54 15.96 0.59
N SER A 366 18.41 16.24 -0.06
CA SER A 366 17.12 16.37 0.61
C SER A 366 16.74 15.13 1.43
N THR A 367 17.13 13.94 1.00
CA THR A 367 16.76 12.72 1.73
C THR A 367 17.59 12.49 2.98
N ASP A 368 18.84 12.97 3.02
CA ASP A 368 19.64 12.96 4.25
C ASP A 368 19.01 13.88 5.30
N VAL A 369 18.60 15.09 4.87
CA VAL A 369 17.84 16.03 5.73
C VAL A 369 16.50 15.43 6.16
N LEU A 370 15.80 14.70 5.28
CA LEU A 370 14.58 13.98 5.63
C LEU A 370 14.85 12.87 6.66
N GLY A 371 16.00 12.18 6.58
CA GLY A 371 16.44 11.25 7.61
C GLY A 371 16.57 11.95 8.96
N ARG A 372 17.17 13.15 9.02
CA ARG A 372 17.25 13.93 10.26
C ARG A 372 15.88 14.39 10.76
N VAL A 373 14.95 14.72 9.87
CA VAL A 373 13.54 14.98 10.23
C VAL A 373 12.92 13.75 10.91
N VAL A 374 13.14 12.55 10.38
CA VAL A 374 12.66 11.30 10.99
C VAL A 374 13.26 11.13 12.39
N GLU A 375 14.55 11.38 12.58
CA GLU A 375 15.18 11.28 13.90
C GLU A 375 14.54 12.21 14.92
N VAL A 376 14.42 13.50 14.58
CA VAL A 376 13.86 14.51 15.50
C VAL A 376 12.38 14.25 15.78
N ALA A 377 11.60 13.93 14.75
CA ALA A 377 10.18 13.69 14.89
C ALA A 377 9.89 12.37 15.64
N SER A 378 10.74 11.34 15.49
CA SER A 378 10.58 10.04 16.15
C SER A 378 11.15 9.98 17.56
N GLY A 379 12.26 10.68 17.82
CA GLY A 379 13.07 10.57 19.04
C GLY A 379 14.08 9.42 19.02
N GLU A 380 14.31 8.79 17.87
CA GLU A 380 15.20 7.64 17.67
C GLU A 380 16.28 7.97 16.63
N THR A 381 17.40 7.25 16.61
CA THR A 381 18.33 7.36 15.48
C THR A 381 17.72 6.71 14.24
N LEU A 382 18.17 7.13 13.05
CA LEU A 382 17.53 6.69 11.80
C LEU A 382 17.64 5.16 11.59
N ASP A 383 18.77 4.58 11.98
CA ASP A 383 19.03 3.14 11.90
C ASP A 383 18.17 2.33 12.88
N GLU A 384 18.01 2.80 14.12
CA GLU A 384 17.11 2.19 15.11
C GLU A 384 15.65 2.25 14.63
N PHE A 385 15.21 3.41 14.10
CA PHE A 385 13.87 3.55 13.54
C PHE A 385 13.65 2.59 12.38
N PHE A 386 14.59 2.51 11.42
CA PHE A 386 14.49 1.57 10.30
C PHE A 386 14.44 0.13 10.78
N GLN A 387 15.30 -0.25 11.72
CA GLN A 387 15.34 -1.61 12.24
C GLN A 387 14.03 -1.99 12.94
N ARG A 388 13.51 -1.11 13.80
CA ARG A 388 12.30 -1.37 14.59
C ARG A 388 11.02 -1.33 13.76
N ARG A 389 10.92 -0.37 12.83
CA ARG A 389 9.66 -0.05 12.13
C ARG A 389 9.55 -0.66 10.74
N ILE A 390 10.68 -0.99 10.10
CA ILE A 390 10.71 -1.42 8.70
C ILE A 390 11.41 -2.77 8.56
N PHE A 391 12.70 -2.85 8.86
CA PHE A 391 13.50 -4.03 8.56
C PHE A 391 13.14 -5.25 9.43
N GLY A 392 12.95 -5.05 10.74
CA GLY A 392 12.55 -6.11 11.67
C GLY A 392 11.21 -6.75 11.28
N PRO A 393 10.12 -5.96 11.14
CA PRO A 393 8.82 -6.48 10.72
C PRO A 393 8.82 -7.12 9.33
N LEU A 394 9.71 -6.71 8.42
CA LEU A 394 9.84 -7.28 7.07
C LEU A 394 10.88 -8.42 6.96
N GLY A 395 11.50 -8.83 8.08
CA GLY A 395 12.52 -9.89 8.07
C GLY A 395 13.81 -9.53 7.33
N MET A 396 14.11 -8.25 7.12
CA MET A 396 15.26 -7.76 6.35
C MET A 396 16.56 -7.77 7.18
N THR A 397 16.97 -8.95 7.65
CA THR A 397 18.08 -9.15 8.62
C THR A 397 19.50 -8.81 8.12
N ASP A 398 19.65 -8.57 6.82
CA ASP A 398 20.91 -8.18 6.17
C ASP A 398 20.86 -6.75 5.61
N THR A 399 19.86 -5.95 6.00
CA THR A 399 19.73 -4.55 5.58
C THR A 399 20.05 -3.62 6.75
N GLY A 400 20.98 -2.68 6.52
CA GLY A 400 21.38 -1.69 7.51
C GLY A 400 22.41 -0.71 6.92
N PHE A 401 22.84 0.25 7.74
CA PHE A 401 23.88 1.22 7.36
C PHE A 401 25.31 0.64 7.46
N HIS A 402 25.47 -0.44 8.23
CA HIS A 402 26.74 -1.14 8.47
C HIS A 402 26.58 -2.64 8.21
N VAL A 403 27.67 -3.30 7.81
CA VAL A 403 27.71 -4.77 7.66
C VAL A 403 28.31 -5.37 8.91
N ALA A 404 27.59 -6.25 9.59
CA ALA A 404 28.09 -6.92 10.78
C ALA A 404 29.39 -7.71 10.46
N ALA A 405 30.32 -7.72 11.42
CA ALA A 405 31.65 -8.32 11.27
C ALA A 405 31.62 -9.79 10.80
N ASP A 406 30.60 -10.55 11.20
CA ASP A 406 30.39 -11.96 10.83
C ASP A 406 29.75 -12.17 9.45
N LYS A 407 29.41 -11.09 8.73
CA LYS A 407 28.79 -11.10 7.39
C LYS A 407 29.64 -10.41 6.32
N VAL A 408 30.83 -9.92 6.67
CA VAL A 408 31.71 -9.17 5.76
C VAL A 408 32.15 -10.02 4.56
N ASP A 409 32.24 -11.33 4.74
CA ASP A 409 32.52 -12.30 3.67
C ASP A 409 31.41 -12.37 2.60
N ARG A 410 30.21 -11.84 2.87
CA ARG A 410 29.11 -11.71 1.90
C ARG A 410 29.11 -10.35 1.19
N LEU A 411 29.92 -9.39 1.62
CA LEU A 411 29.94 -8.05 1.04
C LEU A 411 30.57 -8.06 -0.35
N THR A 412 29.85 -7.51 -1.31
CA THR A 412 30.32 -7.33 -2.69
C THR A 412 31.41 -6.26 -2.79
N ARG A 413 32.37 -6.50 -3.68
CA ARG A 413 33.43 -5.54 -3.99
C ARG A 413 32.90 -4.47 -4.95
N LEU A 414 33.17 -3.19 -4.63
CA LEU A 414 32.83 -2.07 -5.51
C LEU A 414 33.91 -1.90 -6.58
N TYR A 415 33.49 -1.78 -7.83
CA TYR A 415 34.38 -1.54 -8.97
C TYR A 415 33.98 -0.25 -9.69
N TYR A 416 34.99 0.45 -10.19
CA TYR A 416 34.85 1.56 -11.13
C TYR A 416 35.27 1.10 -12.51
N ARG A 417 34.51 1.49 -13.52
CA ARG A 417 34.90 1.26 -14.90
C ARG A 417 35.96 2.26 -15.32
N THR A 418 37.07 1.76 -15.85
CA THR A 418 38.15 2.55 -16.42
C THR A 418 38.33 2.20 -17.90
N ARG A 419 39.32 2.81 -18.56
CA ARG A 419 39.69 2.42 -19.94
C ARG A 419 40.32 1.04 -20.02
N ASP A 420 40.95 0.60 -18.93
CA ASP A 420 41.72 -0.65 -18.85
C ASP A 420 40.92 -1.79 -18.19
N GLY A 421 39.60 -1.63 -18.06
CA GLY A 421 38.71 -2.58 -17.42
C GLY A 421 38.19 -2.11 -16.05
N LEU A 422 37.77 -3.06 -15.22
CA LEU A 422 37.23 -2.79 -13.89
C LEU A 422 38.34 -2.59 -12.86
N PHE A 423 38.32 -1.45 -12.18
CA PHE A 423 39.24 -1.10 -11.10
C PHE A 423 38.52 -1.14 -9.76
N ALA A 424 38.98 -1.96 -8.83
CA ALA A 424 38.58 -1.85 -7.44
C ALA A 424 39.52 -0.87 -6.72
N PRO A 425 39.01 0.18 -6.05
CA PRO A 425 39.85 0.97 -5.18
C PRO A 425 40.40 0.09 -4.04
N PRO A 426 41.47 0.49 -3.35
CA PRO A 426 41.89 -0.18 -2.12
C PRO A 426 40.71 -0.33 -1.16
N ALA A 427 40.66 -1.43 -0.41
CA ALA A 427 39.66 -1.55 0.64
C ALA A 427 39.85 -0.35 1.58
N PRO A 428 38.80 0.34 2.02
CA PRO A 428 38.97 1.38 3.04
C PRO A 428 39.81 0.79 4.19
N GLN A 429 40.91 1.46 4.57
CA GLN A 429 41.62 1.09 5.79
C GLN A 429 40.74 1.53 6.97
N GLY A 430 40.15 0.58 7.70
CA GLY A 430 39.34 0.81 8.91
C GLY A 430 37.81 0.80 8.74
N ASP A 431 37.13 0.68 9.89
CA ASP A 431 35.69 0.45 10.20
C ASP A 431 34.66 1.44 9.61
N ARG A 432 34.85 1.97 8.40
CA ARG A 432 33.85 2.89 7.86
C ARG A 432 32.52 2.17 7.52
N TYR A 433 32.54 0.84 7.36
CA TYR A 433 31.38 0.02 6.97
C TYR A 433 31.37 -1.41 7.57
N THR A 434 32.29 -1.72 8.49
CA THR A 434 32.40 -2.98 9.25
C THR A 434 32.40 -2.70 10.73
#